data_AF-A0A3D1T3P3-F1
#
_entry.id   AF-A0A3D1T3P3-F1
#
_cell.length_a   1.000
_cell.length_b   1.000
_cell.length_c   1.000
_cell.angle_alpha   90.00
_cell.angle_beta   90.00
_cell.angle_gamma   90.00
#
_symmetry.space_group_name_H-M   'P 1'
#
loop_
_entity.id
_entity.type
_entity.pdbx_description
1 polymer ?
#
loop_
_entity_poly.entity_id
_entity_poly.type
_entity_poly.pdbx_seq_one_letter_code
_entity_poly.pdbx_strand_id
1 'polypeptide(L)'
;MLNQSVMCCLAIDIPVGNSSASENAGRRHQVKAKGAKRTSMFDWKDIADRKSRFMDSIDDYTAASAVIIGAPMDFTASFRPGSRGGPQSIREASYGLEWYSPALDRDLHEISFVDLGDLVLPIGNVSGSLELIRKACNRILGDNKMPFLLGGEHLVSLPAIEAAAERYNDPVLLHFDA
;
A
#
# COMPACT_ATOMS: atom_id res chain seq x y z
N MET A 1 -27.30 -1.71 17.97
CA MET A 1 -26.94 -0.91 16.78
C MET A 1 -25.45 -1.07 16.57
N LEU A 2 -25.02 -2.02 15.74
CA LEU A 2 -23.60 -2.29 15.48
C LEU A 2 -23.22 -1.63 14.16
N ASN A 3 -22.30 -0.67 14.23
CA ASN A 3 -21.59 -0.08 13.10
C ASN A 3 -20.82 -1.19 12.39
N GLN A 4 -21.19 -1.51 11.15
CA GLN A 4 -20.38 -2.35 10.27
C GLN A 4 -19.81 -1.46 9.17
N SER A 5 -18.71 -0.79 9.51
CA SER A 5 -17.76 -0.25 8.53
C SER A 5 -16.60 -1.23 8.54
N VAL A 6 -16.57 -2.13 7.57
CA VAL A 6 -15.54 -3.17 7.50
C VAL A 6 -14.29 -2.54 6.89
N MET A 7 -13.31 -2.25 7.74
CA MET A 7 -12.00 -1.73 7.35
C MET A 7 -11.06 -2.91 7.17
N CYS A 8 -10.76 -3.27 5.92
CA CYS A 8 -9.74 -4.27 5.63
C CYS A 8 -8.38 -3.56 5.51
N CYS A 9 -7.53 -3.74 6.53
CA CYS A 9 -6.12 -3.39 6.46
C CYS A 9 -5.32 -4.66 6.19
N LEU A 10 -4.75 -4.77 4.98
CA LEU A 10 -3.78 -5.82 4.67
C LEU A 10 -2.39 -5.31 5.03
N ALA A 11 -1.73 -5.96 5.99
CA ALA A 11 -0.31 -5.80 6.27
C ALA A 11 0.41 -7.09 5.85
N ILE A 12 1.25 -7.01 4.81
CA ILE A 12 2.12 -8.11 4.37
C ILE A 12 3.44 -8.03 5.14
N ASP A 13 3.64 -8.85 6.17
CA ASP A 13 4.91 -8.83 6.91
C ASP A 13 6.11 -9.09 5.98
N ILE A 14 7.04 -8.13 5.91
CA ILE A 14 8.25 -8.22 5.09
C ILE A 14 9.41 -8.52 6.05
N PRO A 15 10.10 -9.67 5.92
CA PRO A 15 11.33 -9.88 6.67
C PRO A 15 12.38 -8.85 6.23
N VAL A 16 12.63 -7.86 7.07
CA VAL A 16 13.70 -6.89 6.89
C VAL A 16 15.03 -7.61 7.15
N GLY A 17 15.70 -8.05 6.08
CA GLY A 17 16.98 -8.75 6.17
C GLY A 17 18.06 -7.86 6.80
N ASN A 18 18.58 -8.25 7.96
CA ASN A 18 19.73 -7.62 8.59
C ASN A 18 20.96 -7.70 7.67
N SER A 19 21.57 -6.55 7.40
CA SER A 19 22.86 -6.46 6.73
C SER A 19 23.98 -6.96 7.66
N SER A 20 24.42 -8.20 7.47
CA SER A 20 25.73 -8.63 7.95
C SER A 20 26.64 -8.87 6.75
N ALA A 21 27.65 -8.01 6.64
CA ALA A 21 28.72 -8.12 5.66
C ALA A 21 29.42 -9.49 5.77
N SER A 22 29.55 -10.19 4.66
CA SER A 22 30.63 -11.17 4.47
C SER A 22 31.29 -10.93 3.12
N GLU A 23 32.53 -10.45 3.18
CA GLU A 23 33.46 -10.42 2.07
C GLU A 23 33.66 -11.83 1.50
N ASN A 24 33.46 -12.00 0.20
CA ASN A 24 34.45 -12.71 -0.61
C ASN A 24 34.33 -12.41 -2.10
N ALA A 25 35.39 -11.75 -2.57
CA ALA A 25 36.02 -11.72 -3.87
C ALA A 25 35.38 -12.49 -5.06
N GLY A 26 35.31 -11.77 -6.19
CA GLY A 26 36.00 -12.24 -7.41
C GLY A 26 35.15 -12.71 -8.59
N ARG A 27 34.70 -11.77 -9.42
CA ARG A 27 34.74 -11.77 -10.91
C ARG A 27 33.66 -10.82 -11.46
N ARG A 28 34.04 -9.56 -11.68
CA ARG A 28 33.21 -8.62 -12.46
C ARG A 28 33.38 -8.91 -13.95
N HIS A 29 32.51 -9.76 -14.50
CA HIS A 29 32.20 -9.67 -15.93
C HIS A 29 31.37 -8.40 -16.13
N GLN A 30 31.94 -7.40 -16.81
CA GLN A 30 31.20 -6.23 -17.25
C GLN A 30 30.18 -6.65 -18.31
N VAL A 31 28.95 -6.92 -17.89
CA VAL A 31 27.81 -7.00 -18.81
C VAL A 31 27.44 -5.56 -19.14
N LYS A 32 27.76 -5.13 -20.37
CA LYS A 32 27.33 -3.83 -20.91
C LYS A 32 25.81 -3.72 -20.78
N ALA A 33 25.33 -2.82 -19.93
CA ALA A 33 23.94 -2.45 -19.86
C ALA A 33 23.53 -1.84 -21.21
N LYS A 34 22.89 -2.64 -22.07
CA LYS A 34 22.23 -2.15 -23.28
C LYS A 34 21.08 -1.25 -22.83
N GLY A 35 21.04 -0.04 -23.37
CA GLY A 35 20.14 1.05 -22.97
C GLY A 35 18.71 0.59 -22.71
N ALA A 36 18.28 0.76 -21.46
CA ALA A 36 16.89 0.63 -21.08
C ALA A 36 16.10 1.71 -21.83
N LYS A 37 15.21 1.29 -22.74
CA LYS A 37 14.17 2.17 -23.26
C LYS A 37 13.44 2.76 -22.06
N ARG A 38 13.25 4.10 -22.03
CA ARG A 38 12.44 4.78 -21.01
C ARG A 38 11.03 4.20 -21.05
N THR A 39 10.77 3.20 -20.21
CA THR A 39 9.41 2.80 -19.85
C THR A 39 8.74 4.09 -19.38
N SER A 40 7.57 4.44 -19.91
CA SER A 40 6.79 5.60 -19.46
C SER A 40 6.84 5.66 -17.95
N MET A 41 7.43 6.73 -17.41
CA MET A 41 7.73 6.88 -16.00
C MET A 41 6.39 6.81 -15.26
N PHE A 42 6.21 5.79 -14.44
CA PHE A 42 5.00 5.66 -13.63
C PHE A 42 4.96 6.85 -12.66
N ASP A 43 4.08 7.82 -12.92
CA ASP A 43 3.86 8.98 -12.06
C ASP A 43 2.63 8.73 -11.21
N TRP A 44 2.82 8.79 -9.88
CA TRP A 44 1.73 8.65 -8.92
C TRP A 44 0.64 9.71 -9.11
N LYS A 45 0.99 10.88 -9.64
CA LYS A 45 0.03 11.96 -9.92
C LYS A 45 -0.97 11.62 -11.02
N ASP A 46 -0.64 10.66 -11.89
CA ASP A 46 -1.52 10.26 -12.98
C ASP A 46 -2.62 9.29 -12.52
N ILE A 47 -2.41 8.62 -11.39
CA ILE A 47 -3.29 7.52 -10.93
C ILE A 47 -3.85 7.73 -9.52
N ALA A 48 -3.30 8.65 -8.74
CA ALA A 48 -3.70 8.90 -7.36
C ALA A 48 -3.93 10.39 -7.10
N ASP A 49 -4.96 10.67 -6.31
CA ASP A 49 -5.38 12.00 -5.89
C ASP A 49 -5.05 12.22 -4.41
N ARG A 50 -4.19 13.20 -4.13
CA ARG A 50 -3.73 13.54 -2.78
C ARG A 50 -4.60 14.62 -2.14
N LYS A 51 -5.89 14.36 -1.96
CA LYS A 51 -6.84 15.27 -1.29
C LYS A 51 -6.63 15.36 0.22
N SER A 52 -6.28 14.24 0.85
CA SER A 52 -6.02 14.14 2.29
C SER A 52 -4.82 13.24 2.52
N ARG A 53 -4.22 13.33 3.72
CA ARG A 53 -3.06 12.53 4.12
C ARG A 53 -3.22 12.07 5.55
N PHE A 54 -2.70 10.90 5.84
CA PHE A 54 -2.49 10.40 7.19
C PHE A 54 -1.51 11.33 7.93
N MET A 55 -1.77 11.55 9.22
CA MET A 55 -0.93 12.38 10.07
C MET A 55 0.54 11.95 10.00
N ASP A 56 1.45 12.93 9.94
CA ASP A 56 2.91 12.74 9.97
C ASP A 56 3.51 11.95 8.78
N SER A 57 2.74 11.70 7.72
CA SER A 57 3.29 11.10 6.51
C SER A 57 4.31 12.03 5.84
N ILE A 58 5.46 11.49 5.41
CA ILE A 58 6.46 12.25 4.66
C ILE A 58 6.03 12.46 3.21
N ASP A 59 6.68 13.40 2.51
CA ASP A 59 6.43 13.66 1.10
C ASP A 59 7.33 12.85 0.14
N ASP A 60 8.47 12.39 0.63
CA ASP A 60 9.44 11.68 -0.19
C ASP A 60 9.14 10.18 -0.25
N TYR A 61 8.55 9.75 -1.36
CA TYR A 61 8.31 8.33 -1.64
C TYR A 61 9.59 7.49 -1.60
N THR A 62 10.74 8.05 -2.00
CA THR A 62 11.98 7.28 -2.06
C THR A 62 12.51 6.95 -0.67
N ALA A 63 12.37 7.87 0.29
CA ALA A 63 12.78 7.71 1.69
C ALA A 63 11.83 6.85 2.54
N ALA A 64 10.59 6.62 2.08
CA ALA A 64 9.60 5.85 2.83
C ALA A 64 9.84 4.32 2.74
N SER A 65 9.69 3.60 3.85
CA SER A 65 9.66 2.13 3.88
C SER A 65 8.26 1.55 3.71
N ALA A 66 7.23 2.30 4.13
CA ALA A 66 5.83 1.94 3.96
C ALA A 66 5.07 3.00 3.14
N VAL A 67 4.05 2.56 2.41
CA VAL A 67 3.29 3.40 1.49
C VAL A 67 1.80 3.20 1.75
N ILE A 68 1.15 4.22 2.28
CA ILE A 68 -0.32 4.27 2.41
C ILE A 68 -0.89 4.64 1.04
N ILE A 69 -1.86 3.85 0.58
CA ILE A 69 -2.61 4.12 -0.64
C ILE A 69 -4.07 3.73 -0.41
N GLY A 70 -5.02 4.58 -0.82
CA GLY A 70 -6.43 4.29 -0.70
C GLY A 70 -7.03 3.69 -1.97
N ALA A 71 -7.97 2.75 -1.80
CA ALA A 71 -8.81 2.19 -2.84
C ALA A 71 -10.28 2.42 -2.49
N PRO A 72 -10.82 3.64 -2.74
CA PRO A 72 -12.18 4.04 -2.36
C PRO A 72 -13.25 3.39 -3.26
N MET A 73 -13.43 2.08 -3.11
CA MET A 73 -14.33 1.26 -3.90
C MET A 73 -15.37 0.57 -3.00
N ASP A 74 -16.62 0.52 -3.47
CA ASP A 74 -17.74 -0.23 -2.87
C ASP A 74 -18.77 -0.66 -3.93
N PHE A 75 -18.32 -0.85 -5.18
CA PHE A 75 -19.20 -1.10 -6.33
C PHE A 75 -19.96 -2.42 -6.24
N THR A 76 -19.42 -3.39 -5.49
CA THR A 76 -20.05 -4.71 -5.35
C THR A 76 -20.80 -4.88 -4.02
N ALA A 77 -20.85 -3.82 -3.21
CA ALA A 77 -21.55 -3.83 -1.93
C ALA A 77 -23.05 -4.09 -2.14
N SER A 78 -23.55 -5.19 -1.56
CA SER A 78 -24.94 -5.62 -1.77
C SER A 78 -25.95 -4.98 -0.81
N PHE A 79 -25.55 -4.67 0.43
CA PHE A 79 -26.47 -4.20 1.47
C PHE A 79 -26.33 -2.71 1.78
N ARG A 80 -25.13 -2.27 2.20
CA ARG A 80 -24.86 -0.88 2.60
C ARG A 80 -23.70 -0.31 1.80
N PRO A 81 -23.95 0.59 0.83
CA PRO A 81 -22.88 1.37 0.23
C PRO A 81 -22.36 2.42 1.21
N GLY A 82 -21.22 3.00 0.91
CA GLY A 82 -20.60 4.07 1.69
C GLY A 82 -19.18 3.74 2.16
N SER A 83 -18.76 2.48 2.07
CA SER A 83 -17.41 2.09 2.52
C SER A 83 -16.30 2.69 1.66
N ARG A 84 -16.60 3.19 0.44
CA ARG A 84 -15.66 4.02 -0.33
C ARG A 84 -15.15 5.26 0.42
N GLY A 85 -15.88 5.74 1.43
CA GLY A 85 -15.46 6.86 2.29
C GLY A 85 -14.50 6.45 3.41
N GLY A 86 -14.22 5.15 3.57
CA GLY A 86 -13.32 4.61 4.58
C GLY A 86 -11.92 5.24 4.56
N PRO A 87 -11.22 5.28 3.41
CA PRO A 87 -9.87 5.83 3.33
C PRO A 87 -9.79 7.28 3.82
N GLN A 88 -10.74 8.13 3.42
CA GLN A 88 -10.81 9.51 3.87
C GLN A 88 -11.10 9.60 5.38
N SER A 89 -12.07 8.83 5.88
CA SER A 89 -12.45 8.84 7.30
C SER A 89 -11.29 8.42 8.21
N ILE A 90 -10.48 7.44 7.79
CA ILE A 90 -9.28 6.98 8.50
C ILE A 90 -8.26 8.11 8.60
N ARG A 91 -8.01 8.83 7.50
CA ARG A 91 -7.08 9.96 7.48
C ARG A 91 -7.56 11.10 8.35
N GLU A 92 -8.85 11.44 8.29
CA GLU A 92 -9.45 12.47 9.14
C GLU A 92 -9.31 12.11 10.63
N ALA A 93 -9.58 10.86 11.00
CA ALA A 93 -9.42 10.39 12.37
C ALA A 93 -7.94 10.40 12.83
N SER A 94 -6.99 10.19 11.92
CA SER A 94 -5.56 10.12 12.26
C SER A 94 -5.02 11.40 12.91
N TYR A 95 -5.57 12.58 12.57
CA TYR A 95 -5.16 13.86 13.16
C TYR A 95 -5.56 14.02 14.63
N GLY A 96 -6.47 13.17 15.13
CA GLY A 96 -6.87 13.16 16.53
C GLY A 96 -6.07 12.19 17.40
N LEU A 97 -5.06 11.52 16.83
CA LEU A 97 -4.23 10.54 17.54
C LEU A 97 -2.94 11.17 18.05
N GLU A 98 -2.38 10.57 19.10
CA GLU A 98 -1.03 10.85 19.55
C GLU A 98 -0.02 9.99 18.76
N TRP A 99 1.21 10.48 18.61
CA TRP A 99 2.28 9.74 17.91
C TRP A 99 2.79 8.53 18.69
N TYR A 100 2.76 8.59 20.02
CA TYR A 100 3.27 7.53 20.90
C TYR A 100 2.17 6.54 21.28
N SER A 101 2.47 5.24 21.16
CA SER A 101 1.62 4.15 21.60
C SER A 101 2.15 3.52 22.90
N PRO A 102 1.49 3.71 24.06
CA PRO A 102 1.91 3.09 25.32
C PRO A 102 1.83 1.56 25.31
N ALA A 103 0.93 0.99 24.51
CA ALA A 103 0.75 -0.46 24.42
C ALA A 103 1.90 -1.16 23.68
N LEU A 104 2.52 -0.46 22.72
CA LEU A 104 3.67 -0.97 21.95
C LEU A 104 5.00 -0.43 22.47
N ASP A 105 4.99 0.61 23.31
CA ASP A 105 6.15 1.39 23.71
C ASP A 105 6.96 1.89 22.51
N ARG A 106 6.26 2.52 21.55
CA ARG A 106 6.82 2.95 20.27
C ARG A 106 6.25 4.29 19.84
N ASP A 107 7.07 5.06 19.14
CA ASP A 107 6.69 6.33 18.53
C ASP A 107 6.54 6.19 16.99
N LEU A 108 5.52 6.82 16.41
CA LEU A 108 5.27 6.82 14.98
C LEU A 108 6.45 7.40 14.16
N HIS A 109 7.21 8.35 14.72
CA HIS A 109 8.37 8.95 14.07
C HIS A 109 9.53 7.96 13.85
N GLU A 110 9.48 6.77 14.46
CA GLU A 110 10.46 5.70 14.24
C GLU A 110 10.31 5.04 12.86
N ILE A 111 9.20 5.27 12.15
CA ILE A 111 8.87 4.65 10.87
C ILE A 111 8.72 5.72 9.79
N SER A 112 9.45 5.58 8.68
CA SER A 112 9.28 6.44 7.50
C SER A 112 8.17 5.91 6.60
N PHE A 113 7.06 6.63 6.48
CA PHE A 113 5.96 6.26 5.58
C PHE A 113 5.42 7.45 4.80
N VAL A 114 4.95 7.18 3.58
CA VAL A 114 4.34 8.17 2.68
C VAL A 114 2.87 7.84 2.47
N ASP A 115 2.01 8.85 2.45
CA ASP A 115 0.62 8.71 2.01
C ASP A 115 0.46 9.30 0.61
N LEU A 116 0.16 8.41 -0.33
CA LEU A 116 -0.04 8.73 -1.75
C LEU A 116 -1.48 9.17 -2.06
N GLY A 117 -2.36 9.22 -1.07
CA GLY A 117 -3.77 9.58 -1.27
C GLY A 117 -4.59 8.42 -1.81
N ASP A 118 -5.61 8.72 -2.61
CA ASP A 118 -6.55 7.73 -3.11
C ASP A 118 -6.34 7.44 -4.58
N LEU A 119 -6.39 6.16 -4.98
CA LEU A 119 -6.41 5.78 -6.38
C LEU A 119 -7.66 6.35 -7.07
N VAL A 120 -7.46 6.92 -8.25
CA VAL A 120 -8.53 7.40 -9.12
C VAL A 120 -9.12 6.17 -9.84
N LEU A 121 -10.08 5.53 -9.18
CA LEU A 121 -10.71 4.30 -9.68
C LEU A 121 -11.84 4.59 -10.68
N PRO A 122 -11.94 3.84 -11.80
CA PRO A 122 -13.01 4.00 -12.77
C PRO A 122 -14.35 3.52 -12.20
N ILE A 123 -15.25 4.47 -11.96
CA ILE A 123 -16.57 4.22 -11.34
C ILE A 123 -17.35 3.19 -12.17
N GLY A 124 -17.84 2.14 -11.51
CA GLY A 124 -18.64 1.09 -12.14
C GLY A 124 -17.84 0.06 -12.97
N ASN A 125 -16.53 0.24 -13.13
CA ASN A 125 -15.65 -0.74 -13.76
C ASN A 125 -14.82 -1.47 -12.70
N VAL A 126 -15.38 -2.59 -12.21
CA VAL A 126 -14.74 -3.46 -11.21
C VAL A 126 -13.38 -3.93 -11.71
N SER A 127 -13.32 -4.59 -12.88
CA SER A 127 -12.07 -5.16 -13.40
C SER A 127 -10.99 -4.10 -13.63
N GLY A 128 -11.36 -2.93 -14.14
CA GLY A 128 -10.43 -1.80 -14.32
C GLY A 128 -9.91 -1.24 -12.99
N SER A 129 -10.75 -1.24 -11.95
CA SER A 129 -10.35 -0.81 -10.61
C SER A 129 -9.38 -1.81 -9.97
N LEU A 130 -9.67 -3.11 -10.06
CA LEU A 130 -8.77 -4.15 -9.55
C LEU A 130 -7.41 -4.13 -10.27
N GLU A 131 -7.41 -3.88 -11.58
CA GLU A 131 -6.18 -3.72 -12.36
C GLU A 131 -5.32 -2.55 -11.88
N LEU A 132 -5.94 -1.39 -11.59
CA LEU A 132 -5.23 -0.23 -11.08
C LEU A 132 -4.67 -0.47 -9.68
N ILE A 133 -5.46 -1.10 -8.80
CA ILE A 133 -5.00 -1.46 -7.45
C ILE A 133 -3.82 -2.43 -7.53
N ARG A 134 -3.88 -3.44 -8.41
CA ARG A 134 -2.78 -4.40 -8.61
C ARG A 134 -1.53 -3.72 -9.13
N LYS A 135 -1.66 -2.82 -10.11
CA LYS A 135 -0.55 -2.02 -10.64
C LYS A 135 0.11 -1.16 -9.56
N ALA A 136 -0.69 -0.52 -8.72
CA ALA A 136 -0.17 0.26 -7.60
C ALA A 136 0.58 -0.61 -6.58
N CYS A 137 -0.01 -1.75 -6.18
CA CYS A 137 0.63 -2.70 -5.25
C CYS A 137 1.92 -3.28 -5.83
N ASN A 138 1.92 -3.72 -7.09
CA ASN A 138 3.10 -4.22 -7.79
C ASN A 138 4.21 -3.17 -7.89
N ARG A 139 3.86 -1.89 -8.09
CA ARG A 139 4.85 -0.81 -8.09
C ARG A 139 5.51 -0.64 -6.73
N ILE A 140 4.71 -0.58 -5.66
CA ILE A 140 5.19 -0.41 -4.28
C ILE A 140 6.07 -1.58 -3.86
N LEU A 141 5.60 -2.81 -4.06
CA LEU A 141 6.34 -4.04 -3.76
C LEU A 141 7.61 -4.16 -4.61
N GLY A 142 7.54 -3.77 -5.88
CA GLY A 142 8.69 -3.76 -6.80
C GLY A 142 9.80 -2.79 -6.39
N ASP A 143 9.43 -1.71 -5.68
CA ASP A 143 10.37 -0.76 -5.08
C ASP A 143 10.87 -1.20 -3.68
N ASN A 144 10.58 -2.44 -3.27
CA ASN A 144 10.86 -3.01 -1.94
C ASN A 144 10.26 -2.19 -0.79
N LYS A 145 9.05 -1.67 -1.00
CA LYS A 145 8.29 -0.94 0.01
C LYS A 145 7.05 -1.75 0.41
N MET A 146 6.55 -1.49 1.61
CA MET A 146 5.37 -2.14 2.16
C MET A 146 4.10 -1.39 1.77
N PRO A 147 3.17 -1.98 0.99
CA PRO A 147 1.88 -1.34 0.70
C PRO A 147 0.94 -1.46 1.91
N PHE A 148 0.36 -0.34 2.33
CA PHE A 148 -0.70 -0.25 3.32
C PHE A 148 -1.98 0.25 2.63
N LEU A 149 -2.79 -0.70 2.16
CA LEU A 149 -3.99 -0.42 1.37
C LEU A 149 -5.16 -0.05 2.28
N LEU A 150 -5.67 1.17 2.16
CA LEU A 150 -6.93 1.58 2.78
C LEU A 150 -8.07 1.24 1.84
N GLY A 151 -8.78 0.14 2.10
CA GLY A 151 -9.89 -0.29 1.28
C GLY A 151 -11.21 0.44 1.56
N GLY A 152 -12.20 0.18 0.72
CA GLY A 152 -13.61 0.37 1.06
C GLY A 152 -14.34 -0.96 1.23
N GLU A 153 -14.30 -1.83 0.22
CA GLU A 153 -14.87 -3.19 0.26
C GLU A 153 -13.78 -4.28 0.28
N HIS A 154 -14.12 -5.51 0.66
CA HIS A 154 -13.16 -6.63 0.75
C HIS A 154 -12.57 -7.07 -0.60
N LEU A 155 -13.27 -6.82 -1.71
CA LEU A 155 -12.77 -7.20 -3.04
C LEU A 155 -11.45 -6.50 -3.39
N VAL A 156 -11.16 -5.34 -2.82
CA VAL A 156 -9.90 -4.61 -3.06
C VAL A 156 -8.67 -5.34 -2.53
N SER A 157 -8.85 -6.31 -1.64
CA SER A 157 -7.75 -7.14 -1.10
C SER A 157 -7.24 -8.15 -2.14
N LEU A 158 -8.08 -8.61 -3.06
CA LEU A 158 -7.70 -9.56 -4.11
C LEU A 158 -6.46 -9.09 -4.93
N PRO A 159 -6.47 -7.91 -5.57
CA PRO A 159 -5.32 -7.45 -6.35
C PRO A 159 -4.06 -7.20 -5.49
N ALA A 160 -4.21 -6.88 -4.21
CA ALA A 160 -3.06 -6.73 -3.31
C ALA A 160 -2.43 -8.09 -2.97
N ILE A 161 -3.27 -9.12 -2.76
CA ILE A 161 -2.83 -10.50 -2.52
C ILE A 161 -2.17 -11.08 -3.78
N GLU A 162 -2.76 -10.88 -4.95
CA GLU A 162 -2.17 -11.29 -6.24
C GLU A 162 -0.77 -10.67 -6.43
N ALA A 163 -0.64 -9.36 -6.19
CA ALA A 163 0.64 -8.66 -6.28
C ALA A 163 1.69 -9.21 -5.28
N ALA A 164 1.26 -9.56 -4.06
CA ALA A 164 2.12 -10.17 -3.06
C ALA A 164 2.58 -11.58 -3.48
N ALA A 165 1.66 -12.40 -4.00
CA ALA A 165 1.95 -13.75 -4.47
C ALA A 165 2.85 -13.79 -5.71
N GLU A 166 2.83 -12.75 -6.55
CA GLU A 166 3.78 -12.57 -7.65
C GLU A 166 5.20 -12.26 -7.14
N ARG A 167 5.31 -11.58 -5.99
CA ARG A 167 6.59 -11.11 -5.43
C ARG A 167 7.25 -12.13 -4.50
N TYR A 168 6.47 -12.82 -3.68
CA TYR A 168 6.95 -13.69 -2.62
C TYR A 168 6.61 -15.15 -2.92
N ASN A 169 7.59 -16.02 -2.72
CA ASN A 169 7.35 -17.46 -2.82
C ASN A 169 6.70 -17.95 -1.53
N ASP A 170 5.54 -18.61 -1.66
CA ASP A 170 4.76 -19.19 -0.54
C ASP A 170 4.25 -18.16 0.51
N PRO A 171 3.40 -17.18 0.11
CA PRO A 171 2.87 -16.18 1.03
C PRO A 171 1.83 -16.77 2.01
N VAL A 172 1.87 -16.30 3.25
CA VAL A 172 0.84 -16.62 4.26
C VAL A 172 -0.17 -15.48 4.35
N LEU A 173 -1.47 -15.79 4.23
CA LEU A 173 -2.55 -14.84 4.40
C LEU A 173 -3.19 -14.97 5.78
N LEU A 174 -3.10 -13.90 6.59
CA LEU A 174 -3.88 -13.75 7.81
C LEU A 174 -5.14 -12.93 7.50
N HIS A 175 -6.31 -13.54 7.63
CA HIS A 175 -7.60 -12.92 7.31
C HIS A 175 -8.46 -12.80 8.57
N PHE A 176 -8.77 -11.56 8.95
CA PHE A 176 -9.69 -11.24 10.03
C PHE A 176 -11.01 -10.74 9.42
N ASP A 177 -12.06 -11.54 9.53
CA ASP A 177 -13.42 -11.24 9.05
C ASP A 177 -14.45 -11.80 10.05
N ALA A 178 -15.67 -11.25 10.05
CA ALA A 178 -16.70 -11.50 11.06
C ALA A 178 -17.78 -12.51 10.63
#